data_AF-A0A2M7R6P5-F1
#
_entry.id   AF-A0A2M7R6P5-F1
#
_cell.length_a   1.000
_cell.length_b   1.000
_cell.length_c   1.000
_cell.angle_alpha   90.00
_cell.angle_beta   90.00
_cell.angle_gamma   90.00
#
_symmetry.space_group_name_H-M   'P 1'
#
loop_
_entity.id
_entity.type
_entity.pdbx_description
1 polymer ?
#
loop_
_entity_poly.entity_id
_entity_poly.type
_entity_poly.pdbx_seq_one_letter_code
_entity_poly.pdbx_strand_id
1 'polypeptide(L)'
;MTEKDLIRKIRTLRRIEPRKNWVLLTKSRILGQDLEAKRSLSFREFFRFQFALKPAFVLPVALLLIAGSIFYFSNLKDLKTAQVEYQQKLIQLQGLTPALVQLQTNISQVRESLEKAEVKNPKQVLEIRKSVESAALAGKEVIAETKKMVEATSPARLAPQGEAGESEKIAKTTEPEAQILTSITETEKAIEELENSSQQKVKETVEYLLGEIEHWALGEIDQQRFEEAKEAYRNGD
;
A
#
# COMPACT_ATOMS: atom_id res chain seq x y z
N MET A 1 21.62 8.70 -10.23
CA MET A 1 22.22 7.58 -9.44
C MET A 1 21.07 6.67 -9.01
N THR A 2 21.22 5.34 -8.90
CA THR A 2 20.04 4.50 -8.55
C THR A 2 19.90 4.34 -7.04
N GLU A 3 18.66 4.32 -6.51
CA GLU A 3 18.37 4.12 -5.07
C GLU A 3 19.11 2.92 -4.45
N LYS A 4 19.37 1.88 -5.27
CA LYS A 4 20.16 0.71 -4.89
C LYS A 4 21.60 1.06 -4.48
N ASP A 5 22.21 2.02 -5.15
CA ASP A 5 23.56 2.50 -4.82
C ASP A 5 23.57 3.36 -3.55
N LEU A 6 22.50 4.13 -3.30
CA LEU A 6 22.34 4.93 -2.08
C LEU A 6 22.26 4.02 -0.84
N ILE A 7 21.42 2.98 -0.89
CA ILE A 7 21.27 1.99 0.19
C ILE A 7 22.59 1.24 0.42
N ARG A 8 23.35 0.97 -0.63
CA ARG A 8 24.66 0.31 -0.53
C ARG A 8 25.69 1.20 0.15
N LYS A 9 25.73 2.49 -0.18
CA LYS A 9 26.61 3.47 0.49
C LYS A 9 26.22 3.61 1.98
N ILE A 10 24.94 3.72 2.30
CA ILE A 10 24.44 3.81 3.70
C ILE A 10 24.77 2.54 4.52
N ARG A 11 24.65 1.34 3.93
CA ARG A 11 25.07 0.09 4.58
C ARG A 11 26.57 0.06 4.91
N THR A 12 27.39 0.73 4.10
CA THR A 12 28.83 0.81 4.30
C THR A 12 29.17 1.74 5.47
N LEU A 13 28.45 2.86 5.59
CA LEU A 13 28.58 3.79 6.72
C LEU A 13 28.16 3.15 8.06
N ARG A 14 27.16 2.26 8.05
CA ARG A 14 26.69 1.52 9.24
C ARG A 14 27.69 0.48 9.77
N ARG A 15 28.77 0.17 9.05
CA ARG A 15 29.85 -0.73 9.50
C ARG A 15 30.91 -0.03 10.35
N ILE A 16 30.81 1.29 10.53
CA ILE A 16 31.66 2.02 11.46
C ILE A 16 31.15 1.71 12.88
N GLU A 17 31.89 0.87 13.59
CA GLU A 17 31.52 0.35 14.91
C GLU A 17 31.61 1.49 15.95
N PRO A 18 30.54 1.80 16.71
CA PRO A 18 30.63 2.82 17.74
C PRO A 18 31.55 2.35 18.87
N ARG A 19 32.47 3.22 19.30
CA ARG A 19 33.41 2.92 20.39
C ARG A 19 32.62 2.48 21.64
N LYS A 20 33.01 1.35 22.23
CA LYS A 20 32.32 0.63 23.33
C LYS A 20 31.90 1.48 24.53
N ASN A 21 32.50 2.65 24.72
CA ASN A 21 32.26 3.52 25.87
C ASN A 21 30.99 4.39 25.75
N TRP A 22 30.39 4.50 24.56
CA TRP A 22 29.20 5.35 24.36
C TRP A 22 27.92 4.75 24.96
N VAL A 23 27.81 3.41 25.00
CA VAL A 23 26.60 2.69 25.44
C VAL A 23 26.40 2.72 26.97
N LEU A 24 27.47 2.93 27.74
CA LEU A 24 27.40 2.97 29.21
C LEU A 24 26.79 4.28 29.74
N LEU A 25 27.01 5.41 29.06
CA LEU A 25 26.52 6.72 29.49
C LEU A 25 25.01 6.89 29.30
N THR A 26 24.42 6.22 28.31
CA THR A 26 22.98 6.35 28.01
C THR A 26 22.14 5.48 28.94
N LYS A 27 22.68 4.34 29.39
CA LYS A 27 21.96 3.39 30.26
C LYS A 27 21.74 3.94 31.67
N SER A 28 22.68 4.72 32.21
CA SER A 28 22.55 5.34 33.53
C SER A 28 21.62 6.55 33.58
N ARG A 29 21.30 7.17 32.42
CA ARG A 29 20.44 8.36 32.35
C ARG A 29 18.97 8.04 32.13
N ILE A 30 18.63 6.83 31.70
CA ILE A 30 17.26 6.42 31.34
C ILE A 30 16.59 5.57 32.46
N LEU A 31 17.35 4.92 33.35
CA LEU A 31 16.82 3.94 34.31
C LEU A 31 16.65 4.47 35.75
N GLY A 32 16.23 5.72 35.91
CA GLY A 32 15.88 6.29 37.21
C GLY A 32 14.52 5.80 37.73
N GLN A 33 14.56 4.80 38.62
CA GLN A 33 13.65 4.46 39.73
C GLN A 33 12.11 4.51 39.55
N ASP A 34 11.49 3.34 39.76
CA ASP A 34 10.06 3.06 39.89
C ASP A 34 9.36 3.81 41.04
N LEU A 35 8.05 4.10 40.89
CA LEU A 35 7.05 3.96 41.96
C LEU A 35 5.61 3.81 41.40
N GLU A 36 4.78 3.15 42.20
CA GLU A 36 3.61 2.33 41.86
C GLU A 36 2.25 3.05 41.59
N ALA A 37 1.41 2.31 40.84
CA ALA A 37 -0.05 2.11 40.98
C ALA A 37 -1.08 3.24 40.69
N LYS A 38 -1.89 3.02 39.63
CA LYS A 38 -3.37 3.00 39.74
C LYS A 38 -4.04 2.30 38.54
N ARG A 39 -4.97 1.39 38.87
CA ARG A 39 -5.81 0.59 37.97
C ARG A 39 -6.67 1.48 37.06
N SER A 40 -6.59 1.21 35.76
CA SER A 40 -7.56 1.64 34.73
C SER A 40 -7.74 0.46 33.77
N LEU A 41 -9.00 0.15 33.47
CA LEU A 41 -9.44 -1.04 32.75
C LEU A 41 -8.66 -1.28 31.46
N SER A 42 -8.11 -2.48 31.35
CA SER A 42 -7.09 -2.85 30.39
C SER A 42 -7.68 -3.25 29.04
N PHE A 43 -7.56 -2.36 28.06
CA PHE A 43 -7.66 -2.64 26.61
C PHE A 43 -6.67 -3.72 26.11
N ARG A 44 -5.81 -4.24 26.98
CA ARG A 44 -4.74 -5.19 26.69
C ARG A 44 -5.20 -6.63 26.46
N GLU A 45 -6.45 -6.98 26.79
CA GLU A 45 -6.97 -8.33 26.57
C GLU A 45 -7.63 -8.51 25.20
N PHE A 46 -8.14 -7.45 24.58
CA PHE A 46 -8.69 -7.52 23.22
C PHE A 46 -7.57 -7.60 22.15
N PHE A 47 -6.40 -7.01 22.42
CA PHE A 47 -5.27 -7.00 21.48
C PHE A 47 -4.30 -8.19 21.60
N ARG A 48 -4.55 -9.14 22.51
CA ARG A 48 -3.66 -10.30 22.68
C ARG A 48 -3.75 -11.34 21.55
N PHE A 49 -4.69 -11.18 20.62
CA PHE A 49 -4.86 -12.12 19.50
C PHE A 49 -4.28 -11.67 18.14
N GLN A 50 -3.75 -10.45 17.95
CA GLN A 50 -3.46 -9.98 16.58
C GLN A 50 -2.02 -9.67 16.16
N PHE A 51 -1.01 -9.54 17.03
CA PHE A 51 0.32 -9.05 16.57
C PHE A 51 1.54 -9.79 17.14
N ALA A 52 1.46 -11.12 17.25
CA ALA A 52 2.65 -11.98 17.47
C ALA A 52 3.10 -12.71 16.20
N LEU A 53 2.55 -12.36 15.03
CA LEU A 53 3.07 -12.80 13.74
C LEU A 53 4.27 -11.92 13.40
N LYS A 54 5.47 -12.50 13.50
CA LYS A 54 6.72 -11.91 12.99
C LYS A 54 6.45 -11.30 11.60
N PRO A 55 7.10 -10.19 11.21
CA PRO A 55 6.89 -9.56 9.89
C PRO A 55 7.08 -10.54 8.70
N ALA A 56 7.75 -11.67 8.93
CA ALA A 56 7.85 -12.80 8.02
C ALA A 56 6.51 -13.47 7.63
N PHE A 57 5.43 -13.30 8.40
CA PHE A 57 4.15 -13.98 8.17
C PHE A 57 3.02 -13.07 7.66
N VAL A 58 3.13 -11.75 7.79
CA VAL A 58 2.12 -10.83 7.21
C VAL A 58 2.24 -10.80 5.68
N LEU A 59 3.47 -10.86 5.17
CA LEU A 59 3.77 -10.87 3.74
C LEU A 59 3.14 -12.06 2.98
N PRO A 60 3.31 -13.33 3.42
CA PRO A 60 2.71 -14.47 2.72
C PRO A 60 1.19 -14.50 2.79
N VAL A 61 0.56 -14.03 3.88
CA VAL A 61 -0.92 -13.96 3.97
C VAL A 61 -1.49 -12.91 3.02
N ALA A 62 -0.85 -11.73 2.93
CA ALA A 62 -1.20 -10.72 1.94
C ALA A 62 -0.99 -11.23 0.50
N LEU A 63 0.12 -11.92 0.23
CA LEU A 63 0.40 -12.54 -1.08
C LEU A 63 -0.59 -13.64 -1.44
N LEU A 64 -1.07 -14.45 -0.49
CA LEU A 64 -2.02 -15.53 -0.73
C LEU A 64 -3.42 -14.99 -1.02
N LEU A 65 -3.81 -13.87 -0.39
CA LEU A 65 -5.03 -13.15 -0.71
C LEU A 65 -4.98 -12.51 -2.12
N ILE A 66 -3.81 -12.01 -2.54
CA ILE A 66 -3.60 -11.45 -3.89
C ILE A 66 -3.54 -12.56 -4.95
N ALA A 67 -2.85 -13.68 -4.68
CA ALA A 67 -2.74 -14.78 -5.64
C ALA A 67 -4.05 -15.58 -5.78
N GLY A 68 -4.78 -15.73 -4.67
CA GLY A 68 -6.08 -16.42 -4.65
C GLY A 68 -7.15 -15.68 -5.45
N SER A 69 -7.14 -14.34 -5.47
CA SER A 69 -8.08 -13.58 -6.28
C SER A 69 -7.81 -13.76 -7.77
N ILE A 70 -6.54 -13.67 -8.21
CA ILE A 70 -6.15 -13.82 -9.63
C ILE A 70 -6.51 -15.21 -10.19
N PHE A 71 -6.36 -16.28 -9.40
CA PHE A 71 -6.65 -17.65 -9.86
C PHE A 71 -8.15 -17.91 -10.05
N TYR A 72 -9.02 -17.26 -9.28
CA TYR A 72 -10.48 -17.36 -9.45
C TYR A 72 -10.94 -16.77 -10.80
N PHE A 73 -10.26 -15.75 -11.32
CA PHE A 73 -10.63 -15.07 -12.56
C PHE A 73 -10.26 -15.84 -13.83
N SER A 74 -9.34 -16.80 -13.77
CA SER A 74 -8.74 -17.39 -14.97
C SER A 74 -9.57 -18.52 -15.63
N ASN A 75 -10.71 -18.93 -15.05
CA ASN A 75 -11.31 -20.24 -15.32
C ASN A 75 -12.73 -20.22 -15.94
N LEU A 76 -13.05 -19.26 -16.83
CA LEU A 76 -14.41 -19.08 -17.38
C LEU A 76 -14.42 -19.07 -18.92
N LYS A 77 -14.66 -20.24 -19.54
CA LYS A 77 -14.98 -20.38 -20.97
C LYS A 77 -16.10 -21.41 -21.15
N ASP A 78 -17.33 -20.97 -21.42
CA ASP A 78 -18.25 -21.63 -22.37
C ASP A 78 -19.52 -20.80 -22.65
N LEU A 79 -20.01 -20.81 -23.91
CA LEU A 79 -20.52 -19.61 -24.62
C LEU A 79 -21.83 -19.85 -25.41
N LYS A 80 -22.92 -20.30 -24.77
CA LYS A 80 -24.21 -20.55 -25.46
C LYS A 80 -25.49 -20.00 -24.78
N THR A 81 -25.36 -19.05 -23.87
CA THR A 81 -26.41 -18.69 -22.90
C THR A 81 -26.78 -17.20 -22.85
N ALA A 82 -26.61 -16.39 -23.90
CA ALA A 82 -26.67 -14.90 -23.88
C ALA A 82 -27.54 -14.18 -22.80
N GLN A 83 -28.80 -14.57 -22.56
CA GLN A 83 -29.64 -13.97 -21.51
C GLN A 83 -29.32 -14.49 -20.09
N VAL A 84 -29.08 -15.79 -19.95
CA VAL A 84 -28.57 -16.41 -18.71
C VAL A 84 -27.13 -15.93 -18.44
N GLU A 85 -26.34 -15.72 -19.49
CA GLU A 85 -24.98 -15.22 -19.43
C GLU A 85 -24.95 -13.76 -18.98
N TYR A 86 -25.90 -12.93 -19.41
CA TYR A 86 -26.04 -11.56 -18.92
C TYR A 86 -26.43 -11.51 -17.44
N GLN A 87 -27.41 -12.33 -17.03
CA GLN A 87 -27.79 -12.46 -15.61
C GLN A 87 -26.64 -13.02 -14.76
N GLN A 88 -25.91 -14.01 -15.27
CA GLN A 88 -24.76 -14.61 -14.59
C GLN A 88 -23.58 -13.65 -14.52
N LYS A 89 -23.34 -12.84 -15.56
CA LYS A 89 -22.35 -11.75 -15.54
C LYS A 89 -22.74 -10.64 -14.58
N LEU A 90 -24.02 -10.30 -14.46
CA LEU A 90 -24.51 -9.37 -13.44
C LEU A 90 -24.31 -9.91 -12.01
N ILE A 91 -24.55 -11.20 -11.79
CA ILE A 91 -24.27 -11.86 -10.51
C ILE A 91 -22.76 -11.88 -10.22
N GLN A 92 -21.92 -12.13 -11.23
CA GLN A 92 -20.47 -12.05 -11.10
C GLN A 92 -20.00 -10.63 -10.77
N LEU A 93 -20.54 -9.62 -11.47
CA LEU A 93 -20.30 -8.21 -11.23
C LEU A 93 -20.70 -7.80 -9.80
N GLN A 94 -21.85 -8.24 -9.30
CA GLN A 94 -22.23 -8.04 -7.90
C GLN A 94 -21.27 -8.72 -6.91
N GLY A 95 -20.65 -9.84 -7.30
CA GLY A 95 -19.59 -10.49 -6.53
C GLY A 95 -18.27 -9.72 -6.48
N LEU A 96 -18.05 -8.75 -7.39
CA LEU A 96 -16.84 -7.91 -7.39
C LEU A 96 -16.92 -6.77 -6.37
N THR A 97 -18.11 -6.25 -6.10
CA THR A 97 -18.32 -5.19 -5.11
C THR A 97 -17.73 -5.52 -3.73
N PRO A 98 -18.00 -6.68 -3.10
CA PRO A 98 -17.38 -7.00 -1.81
C PRO A 98 -15.87 -7.16 -1.89
N ALA A 99 -15.32 -7.63 -3.02
CA ALA A 99 -13.88 -7.72 -3.21
C ALA A 99 -13.22 -6.33 -3.29
N LEU A 100 -13.85 -5.37 -4.00
CA LEU A 100 -13.39 -3.98 -4.06
C LEU A 100 -13.48 -3.28 -2.70
N VAL A 101 -14.59 -3.47 -1.96
CA VAL A 101 -14.76 -2.93 -0.61
C VAL A 101 -13.71 -3.51 0.35
N GLN A 102 -13.42 -4.81 0.25
CA GLN A 102 -12.38 -5.45 1.05
C GLN A 102 -10.99 -4.91 0.69
N LEU A 103 -10.71 -4.71 -0.59
CA LEU A 103 -9.47 -4.10 -1.06
C LEU A 103 -9.31 -2.67 -0.50
N GLN A 104 -10.35 -1.84 -0.57
CA GLN A 104 -10.38 -0.50 0.02
C GLN A 104 -10.14 -0.52 1.53
N THR A 105 -10.75 -1.47 2.25
CA THR A 105 -10.54 -1.68 3.68
C THR A 105 -9.08 -2.02 3.98
N ASN A 106 -8.49 -2.95 3.23
CA ASN A 106 -7.09 -3.34 3.39
C ASN A 106 -6.14 -2.17 3.10
N ILE A 107 -6.40 -1.40 2.04
CA ILE A 107 -5.64 -0.19 1.69
C ILE A 107 -5.68 0.83 2.83
N SER A 108 -6.85 1.05 3.41
CA SER A 108 -7.04 1.96 4.55
C SER A 108 -6.26 1.51 5.79
N GLN A 109 -6.26 0.21 6.09
CA GLN A 109 -5.47 -0.35 7.20
C GLN A 109 -3.96 -0.22 6.98
N VAL A 110 -3.49 -0.43 5.75
CA VAL A 110 -2.07 -0.25 5.40
C VAL A 110 -1.68 1.23 5.55
N ARG A 111 -2.54 2.15 5.09
CA ARG A 111 -2.34 3.60 5.28
C ARG A 111 -2.25 3.96 6.76
N GLU A 112 -3.20 3.51 7.58
CA GLU A 112 -3.18 3.79 9.02
C GLU A 112 -1.90 3.25 9.69
N SER A 113 -1.45 2.06 9.26
CA SER A 113 -0.21 1.46 9.75
C SER A 113 1.04 2.26 9.35
N LEU A 114 1.03 2.83 8.14
CA LEU A 114 2.07 3.71 7.63
C LEU A 114 2.09 5.05 8.38
N GLU A 115 0.93 5.65 8.64
CA GLU A 115 0.82 6.90 9.40
C GLU A 115 1.37 6.74 10.83
N LYS A 116 1.07 5.59 11.47
CA LYS A 116 1.58 5.22 12.80
C LYS A 116 3.05 4.78 12.81
N ALA A 117 3.66 4.52 11.65
CA ALA A 117 5.05 4.09 11.61
C ALA A 117 5.98 5.20 12.12
N GLU A 118 6.93 4.84 12.97
CA GLU A 118 7.91 5.78 13.49
C GLU A 118 8.90 6.17 12.40
N VAL A 119 8.94 7.47 12.08
CA VAL A 119 9.84 8.07 11.08
C VAL A 119 11.32 7.72 11.34
N LYS A 120 11.67 7.45 12.60
CA LYS A 120 13.02 7.16 13.07
C LYS A 120 13.57 5.79 12.63
N ASN A 121 12.73 4.88 12.13
CA ASN A 121 13.16 3.57 11.67
C ASN A 121 13.10 3.46 10.14
N PRO A 122 14.15 3.89 9.42
CA PRO A 122 14.13 3.91 7.96
C PRO A 122 13.99 2.54 7.31
N LYS A 123 14.43 1.48 7.99
CA LYS A 123 14.21 0.11 7.50
C LYS A 123 12.73 -0.24 7.48
N GLN A 124 12.02 0.12 8.54
CA GLN A 124 10.57 -0.11 8.63
C GLN A 124 9.82 0.69 7.57
N VAL A 125 10.16 1.97 7.38
CA VAL A 125 9.53 2.82 6.36
C VAL A 125 9.77 2.28 4.94
N LEU A 126 10.98 1.81 4.65
CA LEU A 126 11.28 1.16 3.36
C LEU A 126 10.55 -0.17 3.15
N GLU A 127 10.40 -0.98 4.20
CA GLU A 127 9.63 -2.23 4.12
C GLU A 127 8.13 -1.95 3.90
N ILE A 128 7.58 -0.96 4.60
CA ILE A 128 6.20 -0.53 4.41
C ILE A 128 6.00 0.03 2.99
N ARG A 129 6.91 0.88 2.49
CA ARG A 129 6.85 1.40 1.12
C ARG A 129 6.75 0.29 0.09
N LYS A 130 7.60 -0.75 0.18
CA LYS A 130 7.56 -1.89 -0.75
C LYS A 130 6.24 -2.65 -0.68
N SER A 131 5.69 -2.79 0.53
CA SER A 131 4.39 -3.41 0.73
C SER A 131 3.26 -2.55 0.12
N VAL A 132 3.34 -1.22 0.27
CA VAL A 132 2.42 -0.26 -0.33
C VAL A 132 2.49 -0.32 -1.85
N GLU A 133 3.67 -0.24 -2.45
CA GLU A 133 3.85 -0.33 -3.90
C GLU A 133 3.30 -1.66 -4.46
N SER A 134 3.57 -2.77 -3.78
CA SER A 134 3.03 -4.08 -4.19
C SER A 134 1.50 -4.14 -4.10
N ALA A 135 0.93 -3.59 -3.02
CA ALA A 135 -0.52 -3.54 -2.83
C ALA A 135 -1.21 -2.60 -3.83
N ALA A 136 -0.60 -1.45 -4.12
CA ALA A 136 -1.08 -0.49 -5.10
C ALA A 136 -1.07 -1.07 -6.52
N LEU A 137 0.01 -1.76 -6.91
CA LEU A 137 0.09 -2.46 -8.19
C LEU A 137 -0.97 -3.55 -8.32
N ALA A 138 -1.10 -4.42 -7.30
CA ALA A 138 -2.13 -5.46 -7.29
C ALA A 138 -3.54 -4.87 -7.35
N GLY A 139 -3.80 -3.78 -6.61
CA GLY A 139 -5.08 -3.08 -6.64
C GLY A 139 -5.39 -2.48 -8.01
N LYS A 140 -4.40 -1.85 -8.66
CA LYS A 140 -4.52 -1.32 -10.04
C LYS A 140 -4.84 -2.43 -11.04
N GLU A 141 -4.24 -3.60 -10.92
CA GLU A 141 -4.53 -4.76 -11.78
C GLU A 141 -5.96 -5.26 -11.59
N VAL A 142 -6.42 -5.43 -10.34
CA VAL A 142 -7.80 -5.82 -10.03
C VAL A 142 -8.81 -4.81 -10.58
N ILE A 143 -8.54 -3.50 -10.42
CA ILE A 143 -9.37 -2.44 -10.98
C ILE A 143 -9.41 -2.51 -12.51
N ALA A 144 -8.26 -2.67 -13.17
CA ALA A 144 -8.19 -2.74 -14.62
C ALA A 144 -8.99 -3.93 -15.17
N GLU A 145 -8.89 -5.09 -14.52
CA GLU A 145 -9.65 -6.27 -14.92
C GLU A 145 -11.15 -6.10 -14.66
N THR A 146 -11.53 -5.51 -13.52
CA THR A 146 -12.93 -5.18 -13.21
C THR A 146 -13.51 -4.21 -14.24
N LYS A 147 -12.76 -3.18 -14.65
CA LYS A 147 -13.18 -2.23 -15.71
C LYS A 147 -13.43 -2.96 -17.02
N LYS A 148 -12.54 -3.87 -17.44
CA LYS A 148 -12.75 -4.69 -18.65
C LYS A 148 -14.02 -5.53 -18.55
N MET A 149 -14.31 -6.13 -17.39
CA MET A 149 -15.52 -6.92 -17.18
C MET A 149 -16.80 -6.08 -17.29
N VAL A 150 -16.79 -4.88 -16.69
CA VAL A 150 -17.91 -3.92 -16.81
C VAL A 150 -18.11 -3.52 -18.26
N GLU A 151 -17.04 -3.15 -18.98
CA GLU A 151 -17.10 -2.78 -20.40
C GLU A 151 -17.57 -3.92 -21.30
N ALA A 152 -17.16 -5.16 -21.01
CA ALA A 152 -17.58 -6.35 -21.76
C ALA A 152 -19.04 -6.74 -21.49
N THR A 153 -19.59 -6.35 -20.34
CA THR A 153 -20.98 -6.64 -19.96
C THR A 153 -21.94 -5.53 -20.38
N SER A 154 -21.42 -4.34 -20.71
CA SER A 154 -22.24 -3.19 -21.06
C SER A 154 -23.16 -3.47 -22.27
N PRO A 155 -24.49 -3.28 -22.12
CA PRO A 155 -25.47 -3.61 -23.16
C PRO A 155 -25.29 -2.81 -24.46
N ALA A 156 -24.54 -1.71 -24.43
CA ALA A 156 -24.20 -0.92 -25.61
C ALA A 156 -23.44 -1.70 -26.70
N ARG A 157 -22.72 -2.78 -26.35
CA ARG A 157 -22.01 -3.65 -27.31
C ARG A 157 -22.80 -4.88 -27.76
N LEU A 158 -23.86 -5.25 -27.04
CA LEU A 158 -24.68 -6.43 -27.36
C LEU A 158 -25.80 -6.15 -28.36
N ALA A 159 -26.08 -4.88 -28.67
CA ALA A 159 -27.02 -4.53 -29.71
C ALA A 159 -26.45 -4.93 -31.08
N PRO A 160 -27.10 -5.83 -31.85
CA PRO A 160 -26.67 -6.15 -33.20
C PRO A 160 -26.61 -4.85 -34.02
N GLN A 161 -25.51 -4.68 -34.75
CA GLN A 161 -25.26 -3.50 -35.60
C GLN A 161 -26.27 -3.31 -36.76
N GLY A 162 -27.34 -4.10 -36.81
CA GLY A 162 -28.40 -4.00 -37.81
C GLY A 162 -29.73 -3.71 -37.14
N GLU A 163 -30.09 -2.44 -37.03
CA GLU A 163 -31.36 -1.88 -37.54
C GLU A 163 -31.47 -0.44 -37.04
N ALA A 164 -31.37 0.46 -38.02
CA ALA A 164 -31.46 1.90 -37.86
C ALA A 164 -32.87 2.27 -37.39
N GLY A 165 -32.99 2.61 -36.10
CA GLY A 165 -34.11 3.33 -35.53
C GLY A 165 -33.54 4.39 -34.59
N GLU A 166 -33.54 5.64 -35.06
CA GLU A 166 -32.87 6.82 -34.49
C GLU A 166 -33.51 7.35 -33.19
N SER A 167 -34.22 6.51 -32.45
CA SER A 167 -35.04 6.92 -31.32
C SER A 167 -34.35 6.56 -30.01
N GLU A 168 -33.67 7.54 -29.42
CA GLU A 168 -33.48 7.62 -27.96
C GLU A 168 -32.78 6.40 -27.32
N LYS A 169 -31.54 6.12 -27.74
CA LYS A 169 -30.58 5.35 -26.92
C LYS A 169 -30.22 6.17 -25.67
N ILE A 170 -31.15 6.26 -24.73
CA ILE A 170 -30.81 6.56 -23.34
C ILE A 170 -29.97 5.37 -22.88
N ALA A 171 -28.65 5.57 -22.89
CA ALA A 171 -27.69 4.76 -22.19
C ALA A 171 -28.02 4.82 -20.69
N LYS A 172 -29.07 4.13 -20.26
CA LYS A 172 -29.32 3.87 -18.85
C LYS A 172 -28.28 2.84 -18.43
N THR A 173 -27.11 3.32 -18.01
CA THR A 173 -26.24 2.56 -17.13
C THR A 173 -27.11 1.94 -16.06
N THR A 174 -27.11 0.62 -15.99
CA THR A 174 -27.95 -0.08 -15.03
C THR A 174 -27.47 0.27 -13.62
N GLU A 175 -28.38 0.34 -12.64
CA GLU A 175 -28.04 0.62 -11.25
C GLU A 175 -26.84 -0.19 -10.70
N PRO A 176 -26.71 -1.52 -10.97
CA PRO A 176 -25.53 -2.28 -10.55
C PRO A 176 -24.23 -1.88 -11.25
N GLU A 177 -24.26 -1.51 -12.53
CA GLU A 177 -23.06 -1.02 -13.22
C GLU A 177 -22.58 0.32 -12.63
N ALA A 178 -23.52 1.22 -12.31
CA ALA A 178 -23.19 2.50 -11.69
C ALA A 178 -22.56 2.32 -10.30
N GLN A 179 -23.06 1.36 -9.51
CA GLN A 179 -22.48 1.02 -8.21
C GLN A 179 -21.05 0.51 -8.35
N ILE A 180 -20.80 -0.40 -9.29
CA ILE A 180 -19.45 -0.96 -9.50
C ILE A 180 -18.46 0.09 -9.99
N LEU A 181 -18.88 0.95 -10.93
CA LEU A 181 -18.05 2.06 -11.41
C LEU A 181 -17.73 3.04 -10.27
N THR A 182 -18.67 3.28 -9.36
CA THR A 182 -18.44 4.09 -8.17
C THR A 182 -17.42 3.41 -7.24
N SER A 183 -17.58 2.13 -6.93
CA SER A 183 -16.62 1.37 -6.10
C SER A 183 -15.23 1.28 -6.72
N ILE A 184 -15.14 1.15 -8.05
CA ILE A 184 -13.87 1.21 -8.79
C ILE A 184 -13.20 2.57 -8.57
N THR A 185 -13.94 3.66 -8.76
CA THR A 185 -13.41 5.03 -8.62
C THR A 185 -12.96 5.32 -7.19
N GLU A 186 -13.73 4.88 -6.20
CA GLU A 186 -13.37 4.99 -4.78
C GLU A 186 -12.11 4.20 -4.44
N THR A 187 -11.96 3.00 -5.01
CA THR A 187 -10.78 2.16 -4.81
C THR A 187 -9.55 2.78 -5.49
N GLU A 188 -9.68 3.33 -6.70
CA GLU A 188 -8.59 4.06 -7.39
C GLU A 188 -8.09 5.23 -6.54
N LYS A 189 -9.03 6.04 -6.02
CA LYS A 189 -8.71 7.15 -5.13
C LYS A 189 -8.01 6.68 -3.86
N ALA A 190 -8.47 5.59 -3.25
CA ALA A 190 -7.85 5.03 -2.05
C ALA A 190 -6.41 4.56 -2.32
N ILE A 191 -6.13 3.96 -3.48
CA ILE A 191 -4.78 3.56 -3.89
C ILE A 191 -3.89 4.78 -4.07
N GLU A 192 -4.38 5.82 -4.76
CA GLU A 192 -3.62 7.06 -4.98
C GLU A 192 -3.29 7.76 -3.65
N GLU A 193 -4.26 7.86 -2.74
CA GLU A 193 -4.04 8.42 -1.39
C GLU A 193 -3.00 7.60 -0.60
N LEU A 194 -3.01 6.27 -0.73
CA LEU A 194 -2.02 5.40 -0.10
C LEU A 194 -0.61 5.61 -0.68
N GLU A 195 -0.47 5.71 -2.01
CA GLU A 195 0.80 5.98 -2.67
C GLU A 195 1.36 7.34 -2.23
N ASN A 196 0.53 8.38 -2.23
CA ASN A 196 0.91 9.72 -1.79
C ASN A 196 1.31 9.75 -0.31
N SER A 197 0.56 9.08 0.56
CA SER A 197 0.90 8.95 1.98
C SER A 197 2.26 8.25 2.16
N SER A 198 2.53 7.19 1.39
CA SER A 198 3.81 6.48 1.44
C SER A 198 4.97 7.35 0.98
N GLN A 199 4.79 8.12 -0.09
CA GLN A 199 5.82 9.05 -0.56
C GLN A 199 6.10 10.14 0.48
N GLN A 200 5.06 10.70 1.08
CA GLN A 200 5.21 11.70 2.14
C GLN A 200 5.98 11.12 3.34
N LYS A 201 5.64 9.91 3.78
CA LYS A 201 6.31 9.30 4.94
C LYS A 201 7.79 9.00 4.66
N VAL A 202 8.11 8.54 3.44
CA VAL A 202 9.49 8.35 3.00
C VAL A 202 10.24 9.68 3.00
N LYS A 203 9.60 10.74 2.50
CA LYS A 203 10.15 12.10 2.50
C LYS A 203 10.49 12.57 3.93
N GLU A 204 9.55 12.45 4.86
CA GLU A 204 9.74 12.80 6.28
C GLU A 204 10.90 12.01 6.90
N THR A 205 11.03 10.72 6.58
CA THR A 205 12.14 9.89 7.06
C THR A 205 13.49 10.32 6.50
N VAL A 206 13.55 10.69 5.22
CA VAL A 206 14.79 11.21 4.62
C VAL A 206 15.18 12.54 5.25
N GLU A 207 14.23 13.47 5.41
CA GLU A 207 14.47 14.77 6.06
C GLU A 207 14.95 14.59 7.50
N TYR A 208 14.32 13.68 8.26
CA TYR A 208 14.75 13.34 9.62
C TYR A 208 16.21 12.83 9.65
N LEU A 209 16.57 11.92 8.75
CA LEU A 209 17.92 11.36 8.69
C LEU A 209 18.96 12.40 8.25
N LEU A 210 18.61 13.25 7.28
CA LEU A 210 19.49 14.34 6.85
C LEU A 210 19.73 15.31 8.00
N GLY A 211 18.67 15.69 8.72
CA GLY A 211 18.76 16.52 9.91
C GLY A 211 19.60 15.89 11.01
N GLU A 212 19.50 14.57 11.23
CA GLU A 212 20.33 13.88 12.23
C GLU A 212 21.82 13.94 11.86
N ILE A 213 22.17 13.67 10.60
CA ILE A 213 23.55 13.65 10.09
C ILE A 213 24.17 15.06 10.03
N GLU A 214 23.38 16.10 9.79
CA GLU A 214 23.87 17.49 9.70
C GLU A 214 24.58 17.98 10.98
N HIS A 215 24.26 17.38 12.13
CA HIS A 215 24.87 17.72 13.41
C HIS A 215 26.10 16.85 13.74
N TRP A 216 26.46 15.90 12.89
CA TRP A 216 27.57 14.97 13.14
C TRP A 216 28.90 15.57 12.63
N ALA A 217 29.97 15.30 13.38
CA ALA A 217 31.32 15.60 12.90
C ALA A 217 31.74 14.55 11.87
N LEU A 218 31.57 14.86 10.58
CA LEU A 218 31.95 13.99 9.46
C LEU A 218 33.39 14.30 9.01
N GLY A 219 34.11 13.27 8.55
CA GLY A 219 35.35 13.47 7.81
C GLY A 219 35.07 14.03 6.41
N GLU A 220 36.06 14.63 5.75
CA GLU A 220 35.89 15.30 4.43
C GLU A 220 35.19 14.43 3.38
N ILE A 221 35.57 13.14 3.28
CA ILE A 221 34.97 12.19 2.32
C ILE A 221 33.49 11.95 2.63
N ASP A 222 33.14 11.85 3.92
CA ASP A 222 31.77 11.59 4.33
C ASP A 222 30.91 12.86 4.24
N GLN A 223 31.50 14.04 4.48
CA GLN A 223 30.85 15.33 4.22
C GLN A 223 30.50 15.48 2.74
N GLN A 224 31.43 15.16 1.83
CA GLN A 224 31.16 15.22 0.40
C GLN A 224 29.99 14.29 0.01
N ARG A 225 29.98 13.06 0.54
CA ARG A 225 28.88 12.10 0.29
C ARG A 225 27.55 12.58 0.86
N PHE A 226 27.58 13.28 2.00
CA PHE A 226 26.39 13.86 2.61
C PHE A 226 25.83 15.01 1.75
N GLU A 227 26.67 15.89 1.24
CA GLU A 227 26.25 16.95 0.32
C GLU A 227 25.70 16.38 -1.00
N GLU A 228 26.36 15.36 -1.59
CA GLU A 228 25.84 14.64 -2.76
C GLU A 228 24.43 14.07 -2.48
N ALA A 229 24.21 13.50 -1.29
CA ALA A 229 22.90 12.96 -0.91
C ALA A 229 21.85 14.05 -0.70
N LYS A 230 22.21 15.20 -0.12
CA LYS A 230 21.31 16.37 0.02
C LYS A 230 20.94 16.94 -1.35
N GLU A 231 21.90 17.03 -2.26
CA GLU A 231 21.68 17.53 -3.62
C GLU A 231 20.75 16.59 -4.41
N ALA A 232 21.01 15.28 -4.38
CA ALA A 232 20.12 14.29 -4.99
C ALA A 232 18.70 14.40 -4.46
N TYR A 233 18.53 14.48 -3.14
CA TYR A 233 17.21 14.65 -2.52
C TYR A 233 16.49 15.94 -2.94
N ARG A 234 17.22 17.08 -3.03
CA ARG A 234 16.65 18.36 -3.50
C ARG A 234 16.21 18.32 -4.96
N ASN A 235 16.90 17.53 -5.78
CA ASN A 235 16.57 17.33 -7.18
C ASN A 235 15.42 16.34 -7.39
N GLY A 236 14.97 15.65 -6.34
CA GLY A 236 13.91 14.65 -6.41
C GLY A 236 14.35 13.27 -6.93
N ASP A 237 15.65 12.97 -6.85
CA ASP A 237 16.26 11.69 -7.24
C ASP A 237 16.09 10.59 -6.16
#